data_AF-A0A256YHP3-F1
#
_entry.id   AF-A0A256YHP3-F1
#
_cell.length_a   1.000
_cell.length_b   1.000
_cell.length_c   1.000
_cell.angle_alpha   90.00
_cell.angle_beta   90.00
_cell.angle_gamma   90.00
#
_symmetry.space_group_name_H-M   'P 1'
#
loop_
_entity.id
_entity.type
_entity.pdbx_description
1 polymer ?
#
loop_
_entity_poly.entity_id
_entity_poly.type
_entity_poly.pdbx_seq_one_letter_code
_entity_poly.pdbx_strand_id
1 'polypeptide(L)'
;MRLILLSYYWVYDQRIAQGPIPSLNEINELAEYFDAFIVLIEPHEYPDDIDKYISKLKENNIEVLYVPTPDFHPIELFELHKIALFIDKTLHRGKKVFIHCYGGIGRSSLASLSYMIYSGLKFYDAINRIRRVVPGALDNYGQWIMGENYYYLLKIIDQKLFNELFDKLLRLEHKKYLHYSKTTQLIVELYKALYIDIDWEKLVIANINHHKDIDFNEIIRDPLINDIINDWMMAENLYTLIIRLVHILDSKMDQRVIVSDHDKIGDKLYWTLYCRIPCTQYVNEVNNVINKLNRFLDKQIYINTQLYTP
;
A
#
# COMPACT_ATOMS: atom_id res chain seq x y z
N MET A 1 -4.12 28.61 -31.65
CA MET A 1 -4.84 27.68 -30.76
C MET A 1 -4.34 26.27 -31.08
N ARG A 2 -3.27 25.81 -30.41
CA ARG A 2 -2.83 24.41 -30.53
C ARG A 2 -3.74 23.60 -29.62
N LEU A 3 -4.61 22.78 -30.19
CA LEU A 3 -5.28 21.72 -29.43
C LEU A 3 -4.24 20.63 -29.18
N ILE A 4 -3.51 20.73 -28.06
CA ILE A 4 -2.95 19.53 -27.46
C ILE A 4 -4.13 18.80 -26.83
N LEU A 5 -4.40 17.60 -27.33
CA LEU A 5 -5.44 16.73 -26.82
C LEU A 5 -4.89 16.12 -25.51
N LEU A 6 -4.93 16.90 -24.43
CA LEU A 6 -4.53 16.43 -23.11
C LEU A 6 -5.44 15.26 -22.71
N SER A 7 -4.91 14.04 -22.76
CA SER A 7 -5.65 12.80 -22.53
C SER A 7 -5.68 12.44 -21.04
N TYR A 8 -6.28 13.31 -20.22
CA TYR A 8 -6.53 13.00 -18.81
C TYR A 8 -8.02 12.85 -18.50
N TYR A 9 -8.30 12.16 -17.41
CA TYR A 9 -9.65 11.91 -16.92
C TYR A 9 -9.82 12.50 -15.54
N TRP A 10 -10.87 13.30 -15.35
CA TRP A 10 -11.31 13.74 -14.02
C TRP A 10 -11.93 12.55 -13.28
N VAL A 11 -11.24 12.06 -12.26
CA VAL A 11 -11.68 10.89 -11.48
C VAL A 11 -12.39 11.27 -10.19
N TYR A 12 -12.16 12.49 -9.68
CA TYR A 12 -12.79 12.97 -8.45
C TYR A 12 -13.11 14.47 -8.52
N ASP A 13 -14.40 14.79 -8.63
CA ASP A 13 -15.01 16.12 -8.45
C ASP A 13 -14.30 17.29 -9.16
N GLN A 14 -13.71 17.06 -10.34
CA GLN A 14 -12.88 18.06 -11.05
C GLN A 14 -11.70 18.61 -10.22
N ARG A 15 -11.26 17.84 -9.23
CA ARG A 15 -10.14 18.18 -8.34
C ARG A 15 -8.98 17.20 -8.46
N ILE A 16 -9.26 15.96 -8.83
CA ILE A 16 -8.24 14.96 -9.14
C ILE A 16 -8.44 14.48 -10.56
N ALA A 17 -7.38 14.56 -11.35
CA ALA A 17 -7.29 13.93 -12.65
C ALA A 17 -6.16 12.92 -12.69
N GLN A 18 -6.28 11.94 -13.59
CA GLN A 18 -5.18 11.06 -13.94
C GLN A 18 -5.01 10.95 -15.46
N GLY A 19 -3.78 10.68 -15.90
CA GLY A 19 -3.47 10.56 -17.32
C GLY A 19 -2.12 9.88 -17.57
N PRO A 20 -1.74 9.74 -18.84
CA PRO A 20 -0.44 9.24 -19.22
C PRO A 20 0.65 10.26 -18.87
N ILE A 21 1.88 9.83 -19.03
CA ILE A 21 3.05 10.66 -18.80
C ILE A 21 3.08 11.91 -19.70
N PRO A 22 3.14 13.13 -19.12
CA PRO A 22 3.28 14.35 -19.91
C PRO A 22 4.69 14.52 -20.46
N SER A 23 4.80 15.02 -21.69
CA SER A 23 6.06 15.56 -22.22
C SER A 23 6.45 16.87 -21.53
N LEU A 24 7.72 17.26 -21.62
CA LEU A 24 8.21 18.53 -21.06
C LEU A 24 7.46 19.76 -21.61
N ASN A 25 6.95 19.69 -22.84
CA ASN A 25 6.21 20.78 -23.47
C ASN A 25 4.79 20.91 -22.92
N GLU A 26 4.18 19.80 -22.49
CA GLU A 26 2.82 19.77 -21.94
C GLU A 26 2.75 20.23 -20.48
N ILE A 27 3.88 20.16 -19.75
CA ILE A 27 3.95 20.57 -18.34
C ILE A 27 3.47 22.01 -18.14
N ASN A 28 3.88 22.94 -19.00
CA ASN A 28 3.51 24.34 -18.85
C ASN A 28 1.99 24.52 -18.96
N GLU A 29 1.35 23.85 -19.93
CA GLU A 29 -0.11 23.90 -20.11
C GLU A 29 -0.83 23.23 -18.93
N LEU A 30 -0.36 22.06 -18.48
CA LEU A 30 -0.95 21.38 -17.33
C LEU A 30 -0.80 22.17 -16.02
N ALA A 31 0.30 22.92 -15.86
CA ALA A 31 0.53 23.76 -14.70
C ALA A 31 -0.41 24.97 -14.61
N GLU A 32 -1.11 25.32 -15.69
CA GLU A 32 -2.22 26.29 -15.64
C GLU A 32 -3.47 25.72 -14.95
N TYR A 33 -3.60 24.39 -14.86
CA TYR A 33 -4.80 23.71 -14.35
C TYR A 33 -4.59 22.94 -13.05
N PHE A 34 -3.36 22.49 -12.79
CA PHE A 34 -3.03 21.63 -11.67
C PHE A 34 -1.94 22.27 -10.83
N ASP A 35 -2.03 22.10 -9.52
CA ASP A 35 -1.07 22.67 -8.56
C ASP A 35 -0.10 21.62 -8.03
N ALA A 36 -0.45 20.33 -8.15
CA ALA A 36 0.31 19.23 -7.60
C ALA A 36 0.31 18.01 -8.53
N PHE A 37 1.45 17.33 -8.60
CA PHE A 37 1.66 16.14 -9.40
C PHE A 37 2.09 14.96 -8.53
N ILE A 38 1.46 13.81 -8.76
CA ILE A 38 1.92 12.52 -8.24
C ILE A 38 2.53 11.73 -9.39
N VAL A 39 3.83 11.52 -9.29
CA VAL A 39 4.67 10.91 -10.34
C VAL A 39 4.98 9.48 -9.92
N LEU A 40 4.45 8.50 -10.66
CA LEU A 40 4.52 7.07 -10.29
C LEU A 40 5.51 6.24 -11.12
N ILE A 41 6.07 6.83 -12.17
CA ILE A 41 7.00 6.17 -13.08
C ILE A 41 8.37 5.95 -12.44
N GLU A 42 9.05 4.89 -12.84
CA GLU A 42 10.47 4.68 -12.57
C GLU A 42 11.35 5.51 -13.51
N PRO A 43 12.60 5.80 -13.14
CA PRO A 43 13.50 6.62 -13.95
C PRO A 43 13.64 6.15 -15.40
N HIS A 44 13.67 4.84 -15.64
CA HIS A 44 13.86 4.26 -16.97
C HIS A 44 12.60 4.28 -17.85
N GLU A 45 11.44 4.61 -17.28
CA GLU A 45 10.19 4.76 -18.03
C GLU A 45 10.07 6.15 -18.68
N TYR A 46 10.91 7.12 -18.28
CA TYR A 46 11.00 8.40 -18.95
C TYR A 46 12.05 8.38 -20.07
N PRO A 47 11.74 8.87 -21.29
CA PRO A 47 12.72 8.90 -22.38
C PRO A 47 13.96 9.76 -22.09
N ASP A 48 13.76 10.83 -21.33
CA ASP A 48 14.81 11.75 -20.89
C ASP A 48 15.15 11.49 -19.41
N ASP A 49 15.96 12.38 -18.82
CA ASP A 49 16.27 12.38 -17.40
C ASP A 49 15.03 12.71 -16.53
N ILE A 50 14.67 11.80 -15.63
CA ILE A 50 13.57 11.97 -14.67
C ILE A 50 13.80 13.16 -13.74
N ASP A 51 15.05 13.47 -13.39
CA ASP A 51 15.37 14.61 -12.52
C ASP A 51 15.10 15.93 -13.24
N LYS A 52 15.36 15.98 -14.55
CA LYS A 52 14.99 17.11 -15.41
C LYS A 52 13.47 17.27 -15.49
N TYR A 53 12.73 16.17 -15.61
CA TYR A 53 11.27 16.18 -15.59
C TYR A 53 10.70 16.75 -14.28
N ILE A 54 11.17 16.23 -13.14
CA ILE A 54 10.74 16.69 -11.81
C ILE A 54 11.14 18.15 -11.58
N SER A 55 12.34 18.56 -12.03
CA SER A 55 12.78 19.96 -11.95
C SER A 55 11.87 20.86 -12.77
N LYS A 56 11.48 20.44 -13.97
CA LYS A 56 10.56 21.22 -14.83
C LYS A 56 9.17 21.40 -14.21
N LEU A 57 8.66 20.41 -13.49
CA LEU A 57 7.43 20.55 -12.71
C LEU A 57 7.60 21.62 -11.62
N LYS A 58 8.68 21.53 -10.82
CA LYS A 58 8.95 22.49 -9.73
C LYS A 58 9.17 23.93 -10.23
N GLU A 59 9.85 24.11 -11.36
CA GLU A 59 10.02 25.42 -12.02
C GLU A 59 8.67 26.07 -12.39
N ASN A 60 7.65 25.25 -12.66
CA ASN A 60 6.28 25.70 -12.91
C ASN A 60 5.44 25.80 -11.63
N ASN A 61 6.07 25.85 -10.45
CA ASN A 61 5.42 25.92 -9.13
C ASN A 61 4.49 24.74 -8.80
N ILE A 62 4.75 23.57 -9.40
CA ILE A 62 4.04 22.33 -9.08
C ILE A 62 4.62 21.70 -7.81
N GLU A 63 3.73 21.38 -6.86
CA GLU A 63 4.07 20.49 -5.74
C GLU A 63 4.19 19.05 -6.23
N VAL A 64 5.36 18.43 -6.07
CA VAL A 64 5.61 17.07 -6.59
C VAL A 64 5.70 16.04 -5.46
N LEU A 65 4.89 15.01 -5.54
CA LEU A 65 5.07 13.76 -4.80
C LEU A 65 5.58 12.68 -5.76
N TYR A 66 6.84 12.28 -5.62
CA TYR A 66 7.47 11.23 -6.43
C TYR A 66 7.43 9.90 -5.69
N VAL A 67 6.74 8.90 -6.27
CA VAL A 67 6.54 7.55 -5.72
C VAL A 67 6.81 6.53 -6.84
N PRO A 68 8.08 6.34 -7.23
CA PRO A 68 8.43 5.44 -8.32
C PRO A 68 7.94 4.02 -8.01
N THR A 69 7.12 3.47 -8.91
CA THR A 69 6.50 2.16 -8.77
C THR A 69 6.70 1.41 -10.09
N PRO A 70 7.28 0.20 -10.07
CA PRO A 70 7.51 -0.56 -11.30
C PRO A 70 6.25 -0.81 -12.10
N ASP A 71 6.37 -0.91 -13.42
CA ASP A 71 5.21 -1.17 -14.26
C ASP A 71 4.53 -2.49 -13.90
N PHE A 72 3.19 -2.47 -13.93
CA PHE A 72 2.32 -3.54 -13.43
C PHE A 72 2.53 -3.99 -11.97
N HIS A 73 3.36 -3.31 -11.19
CA HIS A 73 3.52 -3.57 -9.75
C HIS A 73 2.51 -2.76 -8.93
N PRO A 74 1.93 -3.30 -7.85
CA PRO A 74 1.11 -2.52 -6.93
C PRO A 74 1.95 -1.51 -6.14
N ILE A 75 1.42 -0.29 -5.92
CA ILE A 75 2.04 0.68 -5.02
C ILE A 75 2.00 0.13 -3.59
N GLU A 76 3.11 0.18 -2.85
CA GLU A 76 3.16 -0.38 -1.49
C GLU A 76 2.14 0.26 -0.54
N LEU A 77 1.66 -0.50 0.44
CA LEU A 77 0.55 -0.13 1.32
C LEU A 77 0.72 1.24 2.00
N PHE A 78 1.90 1.52 2.54
CA PHE A 78 2.17 2.81 3.18
C PHE A 78 2.35 3.95 2.16
N GLU A 79 2.86 3.68 0.97
CA GLU A 79 2.90 4.68 -0.10
C GLU A 79 1.49 5.07 -0.56
N LEU A 80 0.52 4.15 -0.57
CA LEU A 80 -0.90 4.49 -0.79
C LEU A 80 -1.42 5.46 0.27
N HIS A 81 -1.09 5.23 1.55
CA HIS A 81 -1.51 6.12 2.62
C HIS A 81 -0.88 7.51 2.50
N LYS A 82 0.42 7.56 2.18
CA LYS A 82 1.16 8.80 1.93
C LYS A 82 0.59 9.59 0.75
N ILE A 83 0.25 8.90 -0.35
CA ILE A 83 -0.45 9.49 -1.51
C ILE A 83 -1.80 10.07 -1.08
N ALA A 84 -2.60 9.31 -0.34
CA ALA A 84 -3.89 9.77 0.14
C ALA A 84 -3.79 11.02 1.03
N LEU A 85 -2.84 11.05 1.97
CA LEU A 85 -2.56 12.22 2.82
C LEU A 85 -2.09 13.43 2.02
N PHE A 86 -1.24 13.23 1.01
CA PHE A 86 -0.77 14.30 0.13
C PHE A 86 -1.93 14.90 -0.68
N ILE A 87 -2.77 14.06 -1.26
CA ILE A 87 -3.97 14.50 -1.99
C ILE A 87 -4.89 15.26 -1.04
N ASP A 88 -5.18 14.70 0.13
CA ASP A 88 -6.08 15.30 1.11
C ASP A 88 -5.63 16.71 1.52
N LYS A 89 -4.36 16.86 1.93
CA LYS A 89 -3.75 18.16 2.27
C LYS A 89 -3.79 19.14 1.10
N THR A 90 -3.61 18.66 -0.13
CA THR A 90 -3.66 19.50 -1.33
C THR A 90 -5.08 19.99 -1.60
N LEU A 91 -6.07 19.10 -1.57
CA LEU A 91 -7.47 19.46 -1.81
C LEU A 91 -8.03 20.39 -0.72
N HIS A 92 -7.59 20.25 0.53
CA HIS A 92 -7.95 21.17 1.62
C HIS A 92 -7.43 22.59 1.40
N ARG A 93 -6.34 22.77 0.63
CA ARG A 93 -5.85 24.09 0.18
C ARG A 93 -6.63 24.64 -1.02
N GLY A 94 -7.68 23.96 -1.49
CA GLY A 94 -8.44 24.33 -2.69
C GLY A 94 -7.70 24.05 -4.00
N LYS A 95 -6.60 23.29 -3.94
CA LYS A 95 -5.73 22.98 -5.08
C LYS A 95 -6.17 21.71 -5.81
N LYS A 96 -5.68 21.52 -7.04
CA LYS A 96 -5.97 20.37 -7.90
C LYS A 96 -4.75 19.47 -8.08
N VAL A 97 -5.00 18.16 -8.16
CA VAL A 97 -3.95 17.13 -8.27
C VAL A 97 -4.04 16.43 -9.63
N PHE A 98 -2.90 16.28 -10.28
CA PHE A 98 -2.71 15.39 -11.42
C PHE A 98 -1.89 14.17 -11.02
N ILE A 99 -2.34 12.97 -11.39
CA ILE A 99 -1.69 11.70 -11.07
C ILE A 99 -1.31 11.01 -12.36
N HIS A 100 -0.06 10.60 -12.53
CA HIS A 100 0.34 9.86 -13.73
C HIS A 100 1.32 8.72 -13.43
N CYS A 101 1.18 7.66 -14.22
CA CYS A 101 2.19 6.65 -14.44
C CYS A 101 2.62 6.75 -15.92
N TYR A 102 2.93 5.63 -16.58
CA TYR A 102 3.18 5.63 -18.01
C TYR A 102 1.89 5.88 -18.82
N GLY A 103 0.89 5.00 -18.67
CA GLY A 103 -0.35 5.04 -19.46
C GLY A 103 -1.54 5.72 -18.76
N GLY A 104 -1.45 6.02 -17.46
CA GLY A 104 -2.57 6.61 -16.70
C GLY A 104 -3.70 5.63 -16.33
N ILE A 105 -3.43 4.32 -16.38
CA ILE A 105 -4.45 3.25 -16.23
C ILE A 105 -4.30 2.51 -14.91
N GLY A 106 -3.30 1.64 -14.70
CA GLY A 106 -3.18 0.82 -13.48
C GLY A 106 -2.74 1.60 -12.24
N ARG A 107 -1.43 1.87 -12.14
CA ARG A 107 -0.79 2.57 -11.01
C ARG A 107 -1.48 3.89 -10.66
N SER A 108 -1.83 4.71 -11.66
CA SER A 108 -2.56 5.96 -11.45
C SER A 108 -3.94 5.74 -10.83
N SER A 109 -4.69 4.73 -11.30
CA SER A 109 -5.99 4.42 -10.70
C SER A 109 -5.86 3.92 -9.28
N LEU A 110 -4.83 3.13 -8.98
CA LEU A 110 -4.56 2.67 -7.62
C LEU A 110 -4.23 3.85 -6.68
N ALA A 111 -3.43 4.81 -7.13
CA ALA A 111 -3.15 6.05 -6.39
C ALA A 111 -4.44 6.90 -6.19
N SER A 112 -5.23 7.12 -7.25
CA SER A 112 -6.52 7.82 -7.15
C SER A 112 -7.50 7.14 -6.18
N LEU A 113 -7.56 5.80 -6.23
CA LEU A 113 -8.40 4.96 -5.39
C LEU A 113 -8.02 5.07 -3.91
N SER A 114 -6.73 5.18 -3.59
CA SER A 114 -6.28 5.36 -2.20
C SER A 114 -6.90 6.60 -1.54
N TYR A 115 -6.98 7.73 -2.25
CA TYR A 115 -7.63 8.92 -1.71
C TYR A 115 -9.15 8.76 -1.59
N MET A 116 -9.80 8.11 -2.57
CA MET A 116 -11.24 7.84 -2.50
C MET A 116 -11.57 7.00 -1.26
N ILE A 117 -10.78 5.97 -0.97
CA ILE A 117 -10.92 5.15 0.23
C ILE A 117 -10.67 5.97 1.49
N TYR A 118 -9.59 6.74 1.52
CA TYR A 118 -9.23 7.61 2.65
C TYR A 118 -10.31 8.66 2.95
N SER A 119 -11.01 9.15 1.92
CA SER A 119 -12.14 10.09 2.06
C SER A 119 -13.48 9.40 2.40
N GLY A 120 -13.48 8.08 2.59
CA GLY A 120 -14.61 7.31 3.12
C GLY A 120 -15.38 6.47 2.10
N LEU A 121 -14.96 6.41 0.84
CA LEU A 121 -15.61 5.52 -0.14
C LEU A 121 -15.24 4.06 0.15
N LYS A 122 -16.17 3.14 -0.12
CA LYS A 122 -15.86 1.71 -0.12
C LYS A 122 -15.00 1.36 -1.33
N PHE A 123 -14.18 0.32 -1.19
CA PHE A 123 -13.29 -0.16 -2.25
C PHE A 123 -13.98 -0.33 -3.61
N TYR A 124 -15.08 -1.07 -3.67
CA TYR A 124 -15.83 -1.29 -4.92
C TYR A 124 -16.46 0.00 -5.49
N ASP A 125 -16.92 0.91 -4.63
CA ASP A 125 -17.50 2.19 -5.06
C ASP A 125 -16.42 3.09 -5.69
N ALA A 126 -15.22 3.11 -5.10
CA ALA A 126 -14.07 3.82 -5.66
C ALA A 126 -13.65 3.25 -7.02
N ILE A 127 -13.56 1.92 -7.15
CA ILE A 127 -13.26 1.26 -8.43
C ILE A 127 -14.31 1.60 -9.48
N ASN A 128 -15.59 1.47 -9.15
CA ASN A 128 -16.68 1.74 -10.07
C ASN A 128 -16.68 3.20 -10.53
N ARG A 129 -16.34 4.13 -9.63
CA ARG A 129 -16.19 5.55 -9.97
C ARG A 129 -15.07 5.76 -11.00
N ILE A 130 -13.89 5.18 -10.77
CA ILE A 130 -12.74 5.36 -11.68
C ILE A 130 -13.01 4.68 -13.03
N ARG A 131 -13.51 3.44 -13.03
CA ARG A 131 -13.76 2.66 -14.26
C ARG A 131 -14.81 3.25 -15.19
N ARG A 132 -15.66 4.17 -14.72
CA ARG A 132 -16.59 4.94 -15.57
C ARG A 132 -15.88 5.87 -16.54
N VAL A 133 -14.70 6.36 -16.18
CA VAL A 133 -13.93 7.31 -16.99
C VAL A 133 -12.59 6.74 -17.47
N VAL A 134 -12.02 5.76 -16.76
CA VAL A 134 -10.80 5.06 -17.16
C VAL A 134 -11.10 3.56 -17.33
N PRO A 135 -11.50 3.11 -18.53
CA PRO A 135 -11.61 1.69 -18.83
C PRO A 135 -10.28 0.97 -18.56
N GLY A 136 -10.32 -0.14 -17.84
CA GLY A 136 -9.11 -0.91 -17.48
C GLY A 136 -8.41 -0.49 -16.19
N ALA A 137 -8.97 0.44 -15.42
CA ALA A 137 -8.42 0.81 -14.10
C ALA A 137 -8.18 -0.41 -13.19
N LEU A 138 -7.01 -0.39 -12.53
CA LEU A 138 -6.39 -1.55 -11.86
C LEU A 138 -6.13 -2.67 -12.88
N ASP A 139 -5.04 -2.54 -13.62
CA ASP A 139 -4.77 -3.32 -14.84
C ASP A 139 -4.33 -4.77 -14.56
N ASN A 140 -4.03 -5.09 -13.30
CA ASN A 140 -3.65 -6.44 -12.86
C ASN A 140 -4.18 -6.78 -11.46
N TYR A 141 -4.03 -8.05 -11.10
CA TYR A 141 -4.53 -8.61 -9.85
C TYR A 141 -3.84 -8.06 -8.60
N GLY A 142 -2.52 -7.82 -8.65
CA GLY A 142 -1.79 -7.29 -7.50
C GLY A 142 -2.25 -5.89 -7.11
N GLN A 143 -2.52 -5.02 -8.09
CA GLN A 143 -3.08 -3.68 -7.84
C GLN A 143 -4.47 -3.76 -7.20
N TRP A 144 -5.31 -4.71 -7.62
CA TRP A 144 -6.61 -4.96 -6.99
C TRP A 144 -6.46 -5.35 -5.52
N ILE A 145 -5.64 -6.38 -5.25
CA ILE A 145 -5.42 -6.87 -3.89
C ILE A 145 -4.86 -5.78 -2.99
N MET A 146 -3.91 -4.99 -3.46
CA MET A 146 -3.33 -3.91 -2.67
C MET A 146 -4.33 -2.79 -2.37
N GLY A 147 -5.17 -2.40 -3.34
CA GLY A 147 -6.25 -1.45 -3.09
C GLY A 147 -7.26 -1.96 -2.06
N GLU A 148 -7.57 -3.25 -2.09
CA GLU A 148 -8.43 -3.90 -1.10
C GLU A 148 -7.75 -3.96 0.28
N ASN A 149 -6.45 -4.28 0.34
CA ASN A 149 -5.68 -4.28 1.58
C ASN A 149 -5.66 -2.88 2.21
N TYR A 150 -5.52 -1.82 1.40
CA TYR A 150 -5.59 -0.45 1.91
C TYR A 150 -6.97 -0.11 2.49
N TYR A 151 -8.05 -0.56 1.84
CA TYR A 151 -9.41 -0.43 2.40
C TYR A 151 -9.55 -1.14 3.75
N TYR A 152 -9.05 -2.37 3.88
CA TYR A 152 -9.15 -3.11 5.13
C TYR A 152 -8.22 -2.56 6.22
N LEU A 153 -7.06 -2.01 5.88
CA LEU A 153 -6.22 -1.31 6.86
C LEU A 153 -7.03 -0.20 7.56
N LEU A 154 -7.68 0.68 6.81
CA LEU A 154 -8.50 1.77 7.38
C LEU A 154 -9.82 1.28 8.02
N LYS A 155 -10.14 -0.01 7.91
CA LYS A 155 -11.22 -0.67 8.67
C LYS A 155 -10.74 -1.27 9.99
N ILE A 156 -9.47 -1.68 10.04
CA ILE A 156 -8.86 -2.33 11.19
C ILE A 156 -8.41 -1.29 12.21
N ILE A 157 -7.71 -0.24 11.75
CA ILE A 157 -7.17 0.80 12.64
C ILE A 157 -7.95 2.11 12.47
N ASP A 158 -8.21 2.80 13.58
CA ASP A 158 -8.75 4.16 13.55
C ASP A 158 -7.87 5.06 12.70
N GLN A 159 -8.50 5.71 11.72
CA GLN A 159 -7.78 6.50 10.72
C GLN A 159 -7.04 7.69 11.34
N LYS A 160 -7.59 8.30 12.40
CA LYS A 160 -6.93 9.44 13.05
C LYS A 160 -5.68 8.96 13.79
N LEU A 161 -5.80 7.88 14.57
CA LEU A 161 -4.66 7.25 15.23
C LEU A 161 -3.59 6.82 14.22
N PHE A 162 -3.98 6.20 13.11
CA PHE A 162 -3.03 5.79 12.09
C PHE A 162 -2.29 6.98 11.47
N ASN A 163 -2.97 8.10 11.17
CA ASN A 163 -2.33 9.32 10.69
C ASN A 163 -1.27 9.85 11.68
N GLU A 164 -1.56 9.84 12.98
CA GLU A 164 -0.62 10.30 14.03
C GLU A 164 0.62 9.41 14.14
N LEU A 165 0.45 8.09 13.97
CA LEU A 165 1.55 7.13 13.90
C LEU A 165 2.35 7.28 12.60
N PHE A 166 1.67 7.55 11.49
CA PHE A 166 2.25 7.62 10.16
C PHE A 166 3.28 8.74 10.02
N ASP A 167 3.06 9.89 10.68
CA ASP A 167 4.02 10.99 10.71
C ASP A 167 5.39 10.58 11.30
N LYS A 168 5.42 9.57 12.18
CA LYS A 168 6.65 9.01 12.75
C LYS A 168 7.26 7.98 11.80
N LEU A 169 6.43 7.17 11.14
CA LEU A 169 6.87 6.20 10.12
C LEU A 169 7.61 6.87 8.97
N LEU A 170 7.15 8.04 8.52
CA LEU A 170 7.79 8.80 7.44
C LEU A 170 9.22 9.29 7.77
N ARG A 171 9.64 9.25 9.04
CA ARG A 171 10.97 9.68 9.50
C ARG A 171 11.96 8.52 9.64
N LEU A 172 11.50 7.30 9.45
CA LEU A 172 12.35 6.12 9.54
C LEU A 172 13.30 6.00 8.35
N GLU A 173 14.37 5.23 8.55
CA GLU A 173 15.18 4.74 7.45
C GLU A 173 14.28 4.01 6.43
N HIS A 174 14.48 4.28 5.14
CA HIS A 174 13.65 3.74 4.05
C HIS A 174 13.45 2.22 4.13
N LYS A 175 14.51 1.46 4.46
CA LYS A 175 14.42 0.00 4.58
C LYS A 175 13.45 -0.44 5.70
N LYS A 176 13.47 0.24 6.85
CA LYS A 176 12.54 -0.01 7.96
C LYS A 176 11.12 0.39 7.60
N TYR A 177 10.95 1.54 6.94
CA TYR A 177 9.64 1.99 6.46
C TYR A 177 8.98 0.94 5.54
N LEU A 178 9.73 0.42 4.57
CA LEU A 178 9.25 -0.65 3.69
C LEU A 178 8.95 -1.95 4.45
N HIS A 179 9.75 -2.29 5.46
CA HIS A 179 9.49 -3.45 6.31
C HIS A 179 8.17 -3.33 7.07
N TYR A 180 7.91 -2.19 7.71
CA TYR A 180 6.65 -1.94 8.41
C TYR A 180 5.46 -1.94 7.45
N SER A 181 5.62 -1.39 6.24
CA SER A 181 4.60 -1.44 5.19
C SER A 181 4.27 -2.89 4.83
N LYS A 182 5.29 -3.74 4.59
CA LYS A 182 5.09 -5.13 4.16
C LYS A 182 4.51 -6.01 5.26
N THR A 183 5.01 -5.92 6.48
CA THR A 183 4.47 -6.71 7.61
C THR A 183 3.04 -6.30 7.92
N THR A 184 2.71 -5.01 7.84
CA THR A 184 1.32 -4.52 8.00
C THR A 184 0.43 -5.05 6.88
N GLN A 185 0.89 -5.04 5.62
CA GLN A 185 0.16 -5.65 4.51
C GLN A 185 -0.15 -7.12 4.77
N LEU A 186 0.85 -7.92 5.16
CA LEU A 186 0.66 -9.34 5.43
C LEU A 186 -0.31 -9.59 6.61
N ILE A 187 -0.31 -8.72 7.63
CA ILE A 187 -1.29 -8.78 8.72
C ILE A 187 -2.71 -8.51 8.20
N VAL A 188 -2.90 -7.51 7.32
CA VAL A 188 -4.21 -7.24 6.71
C VAL A 188 -4.67 -8.40 5.83
N GLU A 189 -3.76 -9.03 5.09
CA GLU A 189 -4.07 -10.22 4.30
C GLU A 189 -4.46 -11.42 5.18
N LEU A 190 -3.79 -11.61 6.33
CA LEU A 190 -4.16 -12.59 7.34
C LEU A 190 -5.50 -12.27 8.03
N TYR A 191 -5.80 -11.00 8.29
CA TYR A 191 -7.11 -10.57 8.80
C TYR A 191 -8.25 -11.05 7.88
N LYS A 192 -8.07 -10.85 6.57
CA LYS A 192 -9.02 -11.30 5.55
C LYS A 192 -9.12 -12.84 5.48
N ALA A 193 -8.01 -13.54 5.70
CA ALA A 193 -7.92 -14.98 5.49
C ALA A 193 -8.27 -15.84 6.71
N LEU A 194 -7.97 -15.37 7.92
CA LEU A 194 -8.06 -16.18 9.14
C LEU A 194 -9.47 -16.23 9.73
N TYR A 195 -10.34 -15.24 9.50
CA TYR A 195 -11.69 -15.21 10.07
C TYR A 195 -11.73 -15.54 11.58
N ILE A 196 -10.87 -14.86 12.35
CA ILE A 196 -10.75 -15.01 13.81
C ILE A 196 -11.07 -13.70 14.52
N ASP A 197 -11.62 -13.82 15.72
CA ASP A 197 -11.96 -12.70 16.58
C ASP A 197 -10.80 -12.41 17.55
N ILE A 198 -9.95 -11.46 17.16
CA ILE A 198 -8.87 -10.90 17.98
C ILE A 198 -8.85 -9.39 17.81
N ASP A 199 -8.10 -8.70 18.68
CA ASP A 199 -7.88 -7.26 18.57
C ASP A 199 -6.86 -6.95 17.46
N TRP A 200 -7.35 -6.92 16.21
CA TRP A 200 -6.53 -6.67 15.03
C TRP A 200 -5.95 -5.25 14.99
N GLU A 201 -6.65 -4.27 15.56
CA GLU A 201 -6.15 -2.90 15.69
C GLU A 201 -4.87 -2.89 16.53
N LYS A 202 -4.92 -3.48 17.73
CA LYS A 202 -3.76 -3.59 18.61
C LYS A 202 -2.63 -4.41 17.99
N LEU A 203 -2.95 -5.45 17.21
CA LEU A 203 -1.93 -6.22 16.49
C LEU A 203 -1.22 -5.39 15.42
N VAL A 204 -1.95 -4.59 14.64
CA VAL A 204 -1.36 -3.66 13.67
C VAL A 204 -0.49 -2.62 14.37
N ILE A 205 -0.98 -2.03 15.46
CA ILE A 205 -0.23 -1.05 16.24
C ILE A 205 1.07 -1.66 16.81
N ALA A 206 0.97 -2.87 17.39
CA ALA A 206 2.13 -3.59 17.90
C ALA A 206 3.13 -3.92 16.78
N ASN A 207 2.64 -4.35 15.61
CA ASN A 207 3.48 -4.62 14.45
C ASN A 207 4.18 -3.37 13.92
N ILE A 208 3.56 -2.20 13.99
CA ILE A 208 4.18 -0.95 13.54
C ILE A 208 5.28 -0.48 14.53
N ASN A 209 5.32 -1.04 15.74
CA ASN A 209 6.25 -0.64 16.81
C ASN A 209 7.08 -1.79 17.40
N HIS A 210 7.17 -2.95 16.76
CA HIS A 210 7.80 -4.14 17.35
C HIS A 210 9.32 -3.99 17.57
N HIS A 211 10.01 -3.09 16.85
CA HIS A 211 11.41 -2.73 17.12
C HIS A 211 11.57 -1.53 18.07
N LYS A 212 10.47 -0.98 18.62
CA LYS A 212 10.46 0.22 19.47
C LYS A 212 11.10 1.43 18.80
N ASP A 213 10.99 1.51 17.47
CA ASP A 213 11.50 2.62 16.67
C ASP A 213 10.62 3.89 16.80
N ILE A 214 9.39 3.74 17.30
CA ILE A 214 8.40 4.82 17.40
C ILE A 214 8.06 5.05 18.87
N ASP A 215 8.45 6.20 19.39
CA ASP A 215 8.05 6.64 20.73
C ASP A 215 6.62 7.20 20.70
N PHE A 216 5.61 6.40 21.06
CA PHE A 216 4.21 6.81 21.12
C PHE A 216 3.60 6.48 22.49
N ASN A 217 3.41 7.51 23.32
CA ASN A 217 3.01 7.36 24.73
C ASN A 217 1.70 6.60 24.97
N GLU A 218 0.74 6.63 24.03
CA GLU A 218 -0.51 5.85 24.18
C GLU A 218 -0.29 4.36 23.89
N ILE A 219 0.60 4.02 22.95
CA ILE A 219 1.02 2.64 22.66
C ILE A 219 1.67 2.02 23.91
N ILE A 220 2.49 2.82 24.60
CA ILE A 220 3.22 2.41 25.81
C ILE A 220 2.28 2.07 26.97
N ARG A 221 1.01 2.50 26.95
CA ARG A 221 0.08 2.28 28.07
C ARG A 221 -0.85 1.09 27.91
N ASP A 222 -0.97 0.51 26.71
CA ASP A 222 -1.80 -0.68 26.51
C ASP A 222 -1.03 -1.95 26.86
N PRO A 223 -1.48 -2.76 27.84
CA PRO A 223 -0.76 -3.97 28.25
C PRO A 223 -0.64 -5.00 27.13
N LEU A 224 -1.69 -5.20 26.32
CA LEU A 224 -1.67 -6.20 25.26
C LEU A 224 -0.65 -5.81 24.18
N ILE A 225 -0.61 -4.53 23.79
CA ILE A 225 0.36 -4.05 22.80
C ILE A 225 1.79 -4.24 23.32
N ASN A 226 2.06 -3.89 24.57
CA ASN A 226 3.37 -4.08 25.18
C ASN A 226 3.79 -5.54 25.27
N ASP A 227 2.89 -6.43 25.69
CA ASP A 227 3.15 -7.87 25.76
C ASP A 227 3.51 -8.41 24.38
N ILE A 228 2.75 -8.02 23.35
CA ILE A 228 3.05 -8.40 21.96
C ILE A 228 4.43 -7.90 21.53
N ILE A 229 4.75 -6.62 21.76
CA ILE A 229 6.04 -6.02 21.38
C ILE A 229 7.22 -6.69 22.11
N ASN A 230 7.05 -7.08 23.37
CA ASN A 230 8.13 -7.69 24.14
C ASN A 230 8.33 -9.17 23.80
N ASP A 231 7.25 -9.89 23.47
CA ASP A 231 7.27 -11.35 23.40
C ASP A 231 7.10 -11.93 21.99
N TRP A 232 6.97 -11.09 20.94
CA TRP A 232 6.73 -11.60 19.57
C TRP A 232 7.78 -12.60 19.07
N MET A 233 9.01 -12.54 19.58
CA MET A 233 10.06 -13.50 19.24
C MET A 233 9.82 -14.89 19.84
N MET A 234 9.10 -15.00 20.95
CA MET A 234 8.78 -16.26 21.63
C MET A 234 7.73 -17.06 20.87
N ALA A 235 6.77 -16.35 20.26
CA ALA A 235 5.74 -16.92 19.39
C ALA A 235 4.97 -18.07 20.09
N GLU A 236 4.36 -17.73 21.24
CA GLU A 236 3.67 -18.66 22.14
C GLU A 236 2.16 -18.47 22.20
N ASN A 237 1.67 -17.32 21.73
CA ASN A 237 0.24 -17.01 21.64
C ASN A 237 -0.13 -16.55 20.22
N LEU A 238 -1.43 -16.43 19.96
CA LEU A 238 -1.97 -16.10 18.64
C LEU A 238 -1.38 -14.81 18.04
N TYR A 239 -1.29 -13.74 18.84
CA TYR A 239 -0.75 -12.45 18.39
C TYR A 239 0.74 -12.53 18.03
N THR A 240 1.55 -13.08 18.94
CA THR A 240 3.00 -13.22 18.75
C THR A 240 3.34 -14.17 17.60
N LEU A 241 2.54 -15.21 17.39
CA LEU A 241 2.65 -16.11 16.23
C LEU A 241 2.39 -15.38 14.91
N ILE A 242 1.36 -14.53 14.83
CA ILE A 242 1.05 -13.76 13.61
C ILE A 242 2.18 -12.77 13.31
N ILE A 243 2.66 -12.01 14.31
CA ILE A 243 3.80 -11.11 14.11
C ILE A 243 5.02 -11.89 13.65
N ARG A 244 5.36 -12.99 14.35
CA ARG A 244 6.52 -13.80 13.98
C ARG A 244 6.44 -14.33 12.55
N LEU A 245 5.25 -14.77 12.12
CA LEU A 245 4.99 -15.25 10.77
C LEU A 245 5.32 -14.18 9.72
N VAL A 246 4.72 -13.00 9.82
CA VAL A 246 4.93 -11.93 8.83
C VAL A 246 6.37 -11.41 8.82
N HIS A 247 7.05 -11.44 9.97
CA HIS A 247 8.46 -11.06 10.07
C HIS A 247 9.41 -12.02 9.37
N ILE A 248 9.15 -13.33 9.47
CA ILE A 248 9.97 -14.31 8.74
C ILE A 248 9.77 -14.13 7.23
N LEU A 249 8.52 -13.90 6.79
CA LEU A 249 8.18 -13.68 5.38
C LEU A 249 8.83 -12.42 4.78
N ASP A 250 9.11 -11.40 5.59
CA ASP A 250 9.84 -10.19 5.18
C ASP A 250 11.25 -10.08 5.82
N SER A 251 11.84 -11.19 6.27
CA SER A 251 13.10 -11.18 7.04
C SER A 251 14.31 -10.62 6.27
N LYS A 252 14.30 -10.70 4.94
CA LYS A 252 15.33 -10.09 4.08
C LYS A 252 15.04 -8.62 3.75
N MET A 253 13.82 -8.15 4.03
CA MET A 253 13.34 -6.80 3.71
C MET A 253 13.59 -6.45 2.24
N ASP A 254 13.38 -7.42 1.34
CA ASP A 254 13.63 -7.33 -0.11
C ASP A 254 12.34 -7.19 -0.93
N GLN A 255 11.21 -6.97 -0.25
CA GLN A 255 9.87 -6.84 -0.83
C GLN A 255 9.55 -8.01 -1.77
N ARG A 256 10.02 -9.22 -1.42
CA ARG A 256 9.90 -10.40 -2.28
C ARG A 256 8.46 -10.85 -2.42
N VAL A 257 7.69 -10.84 -1.34
CA VAL A 257 6.25 -11.09 -1.37
C VAL A 257 5.56 -9.81 -1.83
N ILE A 258 4.91 -9.87 -2.99
CA ILE A 258 4.21 -8.73 -3.58
C ILE A 258 2.85 -8.57 -2.92
N VAL A 259 2.05 -9.63 -3.00
CA VAL A 259 0.72 -9.76 -2.42
C VAL A 259 0.47 -11.22 -2.05
N SER A 260 -0.57 -11.47 -1.28
CA SER A 260 -1.08 -12.82 -1.07
C SER A 260 -2.58 -12.91 -1.34
N ASP A 261 -3.01 -14.14 -1.62
CA ASP A 261 -4.42 -14.49 -1.75
C ASP A 261 -4.71 -15.77 -0.96
N HIS A 262 -5.98 -16.05 -0.72
CA HIS A 262 -6.37 -17.21 0.06
C HIS A 262 -7.63 -17.90 -0.45
N ASP A 263 -7.61 -19.23 -0.38
CA ASP A 263 -8.76 -20.09 -0.64
C ASP A 263 -9.11 -20.90 0.61
N LYS A 264 -10.40 -21.10 0.83
CA LYS A 264 -10.89 -21.93 1.94
C LYS A 264 -11.65 -23.14 1.40
N ILE A 265 -11.22 -24.34 1.80
CA ILE A 265 -11.89 -25.59 1.47
C ILE A 265 -12.09 -26.39 2.76
N GLY A 266 -13.32 -26.38 3.29
CA GLY A 266 -13.61 -26.99 4.60
C GLY A 266 -12.84 -26.29 5.72
N ASP A 267 -12.04 -27.07 6.45
CA ASP A 267 -11.14 -26.64 7.53
C ASP A 267 -9.73 -26.30 7.03
N LYS A 268 -9.49 -26.26 5.71
CA LYS A 268 -8.19 -25.93 5.12
C LYS A 268 -8.19 -24.51 4.59
N LEU A 269 -7.16 -23.75 4.98
CA LEU A 269 -6.85 -22.44 4.43
C LEU A 269 -5.59 -22.55 3.57
N TYR A 270 -5.72 -22.31 2.28
CA TYR A 270 -4.60 -22.23 1.35
C TYR A 270 -4.22 -20.78 1.19
N TRP A 271 -3.08 -20.38 1.74
CA TRP A 271 -2.55 -19.03 1.67
C TRP A 271 -1.43 -18.98 0.62
N THR A 272 -1.70 -18.35 -0.52
CA THR A 272 -0.78 -18.30 -1.66
C THR A 272 -0.03 -16.98 -1.66
N LEU A 273 1.29 -17.04 -1.56
CA LEU A 273 2.18 -15.88 -1.63
C LEU A 273 2.63 -15.69 -3.09
N TYR A 274 2.33 -14.53 -3.67
CA TYR A 274 2.83 -14.15 -5.00
C TYR A 274 4.13 -13.37 -4.84
N CYS A 275 5.21 -13.94 -5.36
CA CYS A 275 6.55 -13.47 -5.10
C CYS A 275 7.26 -13.01 -6.38
N ARG A 276 7.98 -11.90 -6.30
CA ARG A 276 8.78 -11.36 -7.43
C ARG A 276 9.88 -12.32 -7.87
N ILE A 277 10.48 -13.01 -6.91
CA ILE A 277 11.44 -14.10 -7.09
C ILE A 277 11.04 -15.26 -6.16
N PRO A 278 11.49 -16.50 -6.41
CA PRO A 278 11.10 -17.65 -5.60
C PRO A 278 11.31 -17.41 -4.09
N CYS A 279 10.26 -17.64 -3.30
CA CYS A 279 10.22 -17.35 -1.85
C CYS A 279 9.99 -18.62 -1.00
N THR A 280 10.13 -19.81 -1.59
CA THR A 280 9.91 -21.11 -0.93
C THR A 280 10.78 -21.33 0.29
N GLN A 281 11.97 -20.70 0.34
CA GLN A 281 12.83 -20.72 1.52
C GLN A 281 12.10 -20.17 2.77
N TYR A 282 11.29 -19.11 2.63
CA TYR A 282 10.56 -18.53 3.75
C TYR A 282 9.43 -19.45 4.22
N VAL A 283 8.79 -20.18 3.29
CA VAL A 283 7.77 -21.19 3.64
C VAL A 283 8.35 -22.25 4.57
N ASN A 284 9.56 -22.71 4.27
CA ASN A 284 10.25 -23.69 5.12
C ASN A 284 10.53 -23.14 6.51
N GLU A 285 10.92 -21.86 6.60
CA GLU A 285 11.22 -21.18 7.87
C GLU A 285 9.97 -20.95 8.73
N VAL A 286 8.79 -20.73 8.12
CA VAL A 286 7.54 -20.48 8.85
C VAL A 286 6.78 -21.74 9.26
N ASN A 287 7.17 -22.93 8.77
CA ASN A 287 6.47 -24.19 9.04
C ASN A 287 6.23 -24.44 10.55
N ASN A 288 7.22 -24.17 11.40
CA ASN A 288 7.06 -24.33 12.84
C ASN A 288 6.04 -23.34 13.43
N VAL A 289 6.06 -22.09 12.95
CA VAL A 289 5.10 -21.04 13.37
C VAL A 289 3.69 -21.40 12.93
N ILE A 290 3.53 -21.88 11.69
CA ILE A 290 2.24 -22.35 11.15
C ILE A 290 1.71 -23.55 11.93
N ASN A 291 2.56 -24.54 12.24
CA ASN A 291 2.15 -25.69 13.04
C ASN A 291 1.67 -25.29 14.45
N LYS A 292 2.28 -24.28 15.07
CA LYS A 292 1.79 -23.71 16.33
C LYS A 292 0.47 -22.96 16.12
N LEU A 293 0.38 -22.13 15.08
CA LEU A 293 -0.81 -21.34 14.76
C LEU A 293 -2.03 -22.24 14.51
N ASN A 294 -1.86 -23.36 13.79
CA ASN A 294 -2.91 -24.36 13.56
C ASN A 294 -3.45 -25.00 14.86
N ARG A 295 -2.76 -24.90 16.00
CA ARG A 295 -3.28 -25.37 17.30
C ARG A 295 -4.20 -24.36 17.98
N PHE A 296 -4.08 -23.09 17.61
CA PHE A 296 -4.96 -22.01 18.09
C PHE A 296 -6.17 -21.80 17.18
N LEU A 297 -6.17 -22.41 16.00
CA LEU A 297 -7.20 -22.22 15.00
C LEU A 297 -7.93 -23.53 14.74
N ASP A 298 -9.24 -23.45 14.51
CA ASP A 298 -10.04 -24.58 14.02
C ASP A 298 -9.83 -24.82 12.50
N LYS A 299 -8.61 -24.64 12.01
CA LYS A 299 -8.24 -24.83 10.60
C LYS A 299 -6.76 -25.14 10.40
N GLN A 300 -6.45 -25.78 9.29
CA GLN A 300 -5.09 -26.07 8.85
C GLN A 300 -4.66 -25.08 7.76
N ILE A 301 -3.65 -24.28 8.06
CA ILE A 301 -3.04 -23.35 7.10
C ILE A 301 -1.99 -24.09 6.27
N TYR A 302 -2.07 -23.93 4.96
CA TYR A 302 -1.09 -24.36 3.98
C TYR A 302 -0.58 -23.13 3.24
N ILE A 303 0.75 -22.97 3.16
CA ILE A 303 1.35 -21.85 2.43
C ILE A 303 1.85 -22.36 1.08
N ASN A 304 1.34 -21.75 0.02
CA ASN A 304 1.80 -21.95 -1.35
C ASN A 304 2.61 -20.74 -1.81
N THR A 305 3.49 -20.93 -2.78
CA THR A 305 4.22 -19.81 -3.41
C THR A 305 4.10 -19.88 -4.90
N GLN A 306 3.87 -18.73 -5.53
CA GLN A 306 3.84 -18.57 -6.97
C GLN A 306 4.69 -17.38 -7.38
N LEU A 307 5.29 -17.40 -8.57
CA LEU A 307 5.89 -16.20 -9.13
C LEU A 307 4.78 -15.20 -9.47
N TYR A 308 4.96 -13.94 -9.07
CA TYR A 308 4.07 -12.86 -9.45
C TYR A 308 4.24 -12.59 -10.94
N THR A 309 3.20 -12.88 -11.72
CA THR A 309 3.11 -12.54 -13.13
C THR A 309 2.02 -11.48 -13.30
N PRO A 310 2.37 -10.26 -13.71
CA PRO A 310 1.40 -9.18 -13.90
C PRO A 310 0.37 -9.45 -14.98
#